data_AF-A0A9D8K5Y4-F1
#
_entry.id   AF-A0A9D8K5Y4-F1
#
_cell.length_a   1.000
_cell.length_b   1.000
_cell.length_c   1.000
_cell.angle_alpha   90.00
_cell.angle_beta   90.00
_cell.angle_gamma   90.00
#
_symmetry.space_group_name_H-M   'P 1'
#
loop_
_entity.id
_entity.type
_entity.pdbx_description
1 polymer ?
#
loop_
_entity_poly.entity_id
_entity_poly.type
_entity_poly.pdbx_seq_one_letter_code
_entity_poly.pdbx_strand_id
1 'polypeptide(L)'
;MIATATEHPDRRPLRSARGWWSLAFLLCGALHGCAEEPLPKPRISREDCLRGLDMKDLKGAIARCDAVVAAFPNDPFPLNERFLLHTFNQDPKAACRDIVRANALLAKTAKAPVTDELLRQDLKLRLASCLPPAAAPQPPANH
;
A
#
# COMPACT_ATOMS: atom_id res chain seq x y z
N MET A 1 19.21 -51.19 38.56
CA MET A 1 20.61 -51.49 38.95
C MET A 1 20.97 -52.86 38.41
N ILE A 2 21.73 -52.95 37.31
CA ILE A 2 22.71 -54.04 37.10
C ILE A 2 23.88 -53.41 36.35
N ALA A 3 25.06 -53.61 36.92
CA ALA A 3 26.34 -53.09 36.50
C ALA A 3 27.15 -54.17 35.76
N THR A 4 28.11 -53.68 34.96
CA THR A 4 29.43 -54.26 34.59
C THR A 4 29.47 -55.62 33.87
N ALA A 5 29.87 -55.70 32.59
CA ALA A 5 31.18 -55.40 31.96
C ALA A 5 32.19 -56.57 32.05
N THR A 6 32.59 -57.09 30.88
CA THR A 6 33.83 -57.83 30.55
C THR A 6 33.88 -57.96 29.02
N GLU A 7 34.98 -57.89 28.26
CA GLU A 7 36.32 -57.32 28.36
C GLU A 7 36.86 -57.38 26.91
N HIS A 8 37.89 -56.59 26.62
CA HIS A 8 38.52 -56.42 25.31
C HIS A 8 39.36 -57.67 24.93
N PRO A 9 39.66 -57.90 23.64
CA PRO A 9 41.04 -57.63 23.26
C PRO A 9 41.24 -57.02 21.87
N ASP A 10 42.32 -56.26 21.85
CA ASP A 10 42.96 -55.51 20.79
C ASP A 10 43.46 -56.37 19.62
N ARG A 11 43.22 -55.92 18.39
CA ARG A 11 44.06 -56.19 17.21
C ARG A 11 44.06 -54.99 16.27
N ARG A 12 45.06 -54.12 16.39
CA ARG A 12 45.68 -53.44 15.22
C ARG A 12 46.72 -54.42 14.61
N PRO A 13 47.14 -54.36 13.33
CA PRO A 13 47.23 -53.19 12.46
C PRO A 13 46.75 -53.51 11.00
N LEU A 14 46.60 -52.59 10.04
CA LEU A 14 47.63 -51.94 9.24
C LEU A 14 46.91 -51.05 8.21
N ARG A 15 47.39 -49.82 8.09
CA ARG A 15 47.59 -49.05 6.84
C ARG A 15 46.60 -49.22 5.67
N SER A 16 46.07 -48.05 5.30
CA SER A 16 46.04 -47.53 3.92
C SER A 16 45.03 -48.16 2.95
N ALA A 17 43.90 -47.47 2.82
CA ALA A 17 43.45 -47.03 1.50
C ALA A 17 42.68 -45.71 1.66
N ARG A 18 43.28 -44.62 1.15
CA ARG A 18 42.58 -43.42 0.74
C ARG A 18 41.47 -43.83 -0.24
N GLY A 19 40.24 -43.35 -0.04
CA GLY A 19 39.23 -43.47 -1.10
C GLY A 19 37.80 -43.34 -0.62
N TRP A 20 37.22 -42.18 -0.88
CA TRP A 20 35.79 -42.01 -1.21
C TRP A 20 34.73 -42.34 -0.14
N TRP A 21 34.71 -41.60 0.96
CA TRP A 21 33.51 -41.45 1.80
C TRP A 21 33.16 -39.97 2.03
N SER A 22 33.19 -39.15 0.97
CA SER A 22 32.85 -37.72 1.06
C SER A 22 31.75 -37.26 0.10
N LEU A 23 31.00 -38.16 -0.53
CA LEU A 23 29.99 -37.79 -1.54
C LEU A 23 28.54 -38.15 -1.21
N ALA A 24 28.24 -38.63 0.01
CA ALA A 24 26.87 -38.98 0.40
C ALA A 24 26.21 -38.00 1.39
N PHE A 25 26.95 -37.06 1.99
CA PHE A 25 26.37 -36.06 2.91
C PHE A 25 26.04 -34.70 2.24
N LEU A 26 26.43 -34.51 0.98
CA LEU A 26 26.25 -33.25 0.26
C LEU A 26 24.95 -33.16 -0.56
N LEU A 27 24.10 -34.19 -0.55
CA LEU A 27 22.89 -34.24 -1.40
C LEU A 27 21.54 -34.03 -0.66
N CYS A 28 21.52 -33.97 0.67
CA CYS A 28 20.28 -33.80 1.44
C CYS A 28 20.03 -32.38 1.99
N GLY A 29 20.93 -31.41 1.74
CA GLY A 29 20.80 -30.04 2.25
C GLY A 29 19.87 -29.12 1.44
N ALA A 30 19.50 -29.52 0.22
CA ALA A 30 18.82 -28.65 -0.75
C ALA A 30 17.28 -28.60 -0.62
N LEU A 31 16.70 -29.17 0.44
CA LEU A 31 15.27 -29.07 0.74
C LEU A 31 15.01 -28.22 2.00
N HIS A 32 15.88 -27.24 2.30
CA HIS A 32 15.48 -26.14 3.17
C HIS A 32 14.51 -25.26 2.38
N GLY A 33 13.23 -25.58 2.52
CA GLY A 33 12.13 -24.78 1.99
C GLY A 33 12.27 -23.32 2.40
N CYS A 34 11.87 -22.42 1.50
CA CYS A 34 11.75 -21.01 1.78
C CYS A 34 10.84 -20.85 3.01
N ALA A 35 11.43 -20.54 4.17
CA ALA A 35 10.67 -19.99 5.27
C ALA A 35 10.29 -18.57 4.84
N GLU A 36 9.04 -18.37 4.48
CA GLU A 36 8.50 -17.04 4.19
C GLU A 36 8.53 -16.24 5.49
N GLU A 37 9.44 -15.28 5.61
CA GLU A 37 9.45 -14.35 6.75
C GLU A 37 8.08 -13.65 6.82
N PRO A 38 7.49 -13.52 8.03
CA PRO A 38 6.21 -12.84 8.17
C PRO A 38 6.30 -11.45 7.54
N LEU A 39 5.52 -11.22 6.48
CA LEU A 39 5.50 -9.94 5.80
C LEU A 39 5.26 -8.83 6.83
N PRO A 40 6.05 -7.75 6.82
CA PRO A 40 5.82 -6.63 7.71
C PRO A 40 4.38 -6.16 7.55
N LYS A 41 3.73 -5.81 8.68
CA LYS A 41 2.36 -5.30 8.67
C LYS A 41 2.21 -4.24 7.59
N PRO A 42 1.16 -4.30 6.74
CA PRO A 42 0.96 -3.32 5.69
C PRO A 42 0.99 -1.92 6.30
N ARG A 43 1.95 -1.09 5.87
CA ARG A 43 1.94 0.33 6.22
C ARG A 43 0.84 0.99 5.39
N ILE A 44 0.12 1.91 6.00
CA ILE A 44 -0.87 2.73 5.29
C ILE A 44 -0.14 3.45 4.15
N SER A 45 -0.61 3.27 2.92
CA SER A 45 -0.12 3.96 1.72
C SER A 45 -1.08 5.06 1.30
N ARG A 46 -0.58 6.05 0.56
CA ARG A 46 -1.41 7.16 0.05
C ARG A 46 -2.49 6.68 -0.94
N GLU A 47 -2.28 5.52 -1.58
CA GLU A 47 -3.20 4.88 -2.53
C GLU A 47 -4.27 3.99 -1.86
N ASP A 48 -4.29 3.91 -0.53
CA ASP A 48 -5.17 2.97 0.19
C ASP A 48 -6.64 3.41 0.24
N CYS A 49 -6.94 4.68 -0.04
CA CYS A 49 -8.30 5.24 0.08
C CYS A 49 -9.36 4.45 -0.70
N LEU A 50 -9.08 4.09 -1.95
CA LEU A 50 -10.00 3.30 -2.79
C LEU A 50 -9.61 1.83 -2.89
N ARG A 51 -8.56 1.38 -2.18
CA ARG A 51 -8.14 -0.02 -2.24
C ARG A 51 -9.24 -0.92 -1.66
N GLY A 52 -9.68 -1.88 -2.47
CA GLY A 52 -10.75 -2.80 -2.08
C GLY A 52 -12.07 -2.08 -1.78
N LEU A 53 -12.37 -1.00 -2.51
CA LEU A 53 -13.66 -0.33 -2.40
C LEU A 53 -14.81 -1.32 -2.65
N ASP A 54 -15.68 -1.45 -1.66
CA ASP A 54 -16.96 -2.15 -1.76
C ASP A 54 -18.07 -1.13 -1.57
N MET A 55 -18.91 -0.97 -2.59
CA MET A 55 -20.03 -0.02 -2.56
C MET A 55 -21.09 -0.39 -1.52
N LYS A 56 -21.12 -1.65 -1.06
CA LYS A 56 -22.01 -2.09 0.03
C LYS A 56 -21.55 -1.58 1.40
N ASP A 57 -20.27 -1.28 1.55
CA ASP A 57 -19.66 -0.72 2.77
C ASP A 57 -18.99 0.64 2.49
N LEU A 58 -19.76 1.55 1.91
CA LEU A 58 -19.27 2.90 1.61
C LEU A 58 -18.83 3.64 2.88
N LYS A 59 -19.50 3.42 4.02
CA LYS A 59 -19.13 4.04 5.30
C LYS A 59 -17.78 3.53 5.80
N GLY A 60 -17.52 2.22 5.74
CA GLY A 60 -16.22 1.67 6.07
C GLY A 60 -15.14 2.15 5.12
N ALA A 61 -15.44 2.28 3.83
CA ALA A 61 -14.51 2.86 2.85
C ALA A 61 -14.13 4.32 3.19
N ILE A 62 -15.11 5.15 3.55
CA ILE A 62 -14.86 6.53 3.99
C ILE A 62 -13.98 6.55 5.24
N ALA A 63 -14.29 5.74 6.26
CA ALA A 63 -13.50 5.68 7.49
C ALA A 63 -12.05 5.23 7.26
N ARG A 64 -11.83 4.27 6.33
CA ARG A 64 -10.48 3.88 5.92
C ARG A 64 -9.77 5.05 5.24
N CYS A 65 -10.42 5.74 4.32
CA CYS A 65 -9.82 6.86 3.63
C CYS A 65 -9.56 8.07 4.55
N ASP A 66 -10.38 8.28 5.60
CA ASP A 66 -10.11 9.28 6.64
C ASP A 66 -8.78 9.01 7.36
N ALA A 67 -8.46 7.74 7.65
CA ALA A 67 -7.18 7.36 8.23
C ALA A 67 -6.00 7.64 7.27
N VAL A 68 -6.18 7.43 5.96
CA VAL A 68 -5.17 7.77 4.94
C VAL A 68 -4.96 9.28 4.87
N VAL A 69 -6.04 10.08 4.79
CA VAL A 69 -5.95 11.55 4.79
C VAL A 69 -5.25 12.08 6.05
N ALA A 70 -5.49 11.45 7.20
CA ALA A 70 -4.82 11.80 8.46
C ALA A 70 -3.32 11.44 8.44
N ALA A 71 -2.95 10.30 7.83
CA ALA A 71 -1.56 9.87 7.70
C ALA A 71 -0.74 10.72 6.71
N PHE A 72 -1.40 11.31 5.71
CA PHE A 72 -0.77 12.12 4.66
C PHE A 72 -1.35 13.55 4.60
N PRO A 73 -1.20 14.37 5.65
CA PRO A 73 -1.95 15.63 5.79
C PRO A 73 -1.60 16.73 4.77
N ASN A 74 -0.42 16.62 4.13
CA ASN A 74 0.09 17.55 3.12
C ASN A 74 0.04 16.98 1.70
N ASP A 75 -0.53 15.79 1.52
CA ASP A 75 -0.68 15.16 0.22
C ASP A 75 -2.07 15.46 -0.34
N PRO A 76 -2.17 16.08 -1.52
CA PRO A 76 -3.47 16.34 -2.15
C PRO A 76 -4.16 15.07 -2.68
N PHE A 77 -3.44 13.97 -2.87
CA PHE A 77 -4.00 12.77 -3.51
C PHE A 77 -5.08 12.06 -2.68
N PRO A 78 -4.89 11.74 -1.39
CA PRO A 78 -5.94 11.10 -0.59
C PRO A 78 -7.24 11.93 -0.50
N LEU A 79 -7.13 13.26 -0.56
CA LEU A 79 -8.29 14.16 -0.60
C LEU A 79 -9.05 14.05 -1.93
N ASN A 80 -8.33 13.91 -3.06
CA ASN A 80 -8.94 13.64 -4.37
C ASN A 80 -9.73 12.33 -4.39
N GLU A 81 -9.16 11.28 -3.79
CA GLU A 81 -9.82 9.98 -3.68
C GLU A 81 -11.04 10.04 -2.75
N ARG A 82 -10.93 10.73 -1.60
CA ARG A 82 -12.05 10.87 -0.65
C ARG A 82 -13.21 11.68 -1.22
N PHE A 83 -12.97 12.63 -2.11
CA PHE A 83 -14.03 13.32 -2.86
C PHE A 83 -14.96 12.32 -3.56
N LEU A 84 -14.43 11.26 -4.17
CA LEU A 84 -15.25 10.28 -4.88
C LEU A 84 -16.16 9.53 -3.91
N LEU A 85 -15.63 9.13 -2.75
CA LEU A 85 -16.40 8.46 -1.71
C LEU A 85 -17.52 9.35 -1.15
N HIS A 86 -17.24 10.64 -0.91
CA HIS A 86 -18.26 11.59 -0.49
C HIS A 86 -19.31 11.84 -1.58
N THR A 87 -18.91 11.83 -2.86
CA THR A 87 -19.85 11.93 -3.99
C THR A 87 -20.81 10.74 -4.01
N PHE A 88 -20.30 9.52 -3.84
CA PHE A 88 -21.14 8.32 -3.72
C PHE A 88 -22.04 8.34 -2.49
N ASN A 89 -21.58 8.96 -1.40
CA ASN A 89 -22.35 9.12 -0.17
C ASN A 89 -23.36 10.28 -0.25
N GLN A 90 -23.54 10.89 -1.43
CA GLN A 90 -24.43 12.03 -1.66
C GLN A 90 -24.13 13.21 -0.72
N ASP A 91 -22.85 13.40 -0.34
CA ASP A 91 -22.38 14.52 0.47
C ASP A 91 -21.46 15.43 -0.37
N PRO A 92 -22.05 16.24 -1.29
CA PRO A 92 -21.27 17.13 -2.14
C PRO A 92 -20.54 18.21 -1.33
N LYS A 93 -21.02 18.55 -0.12
CA LYS A 93 -20.35 19.52 0.73
C LYS A 93 -19.03 18.97 1.24
N ALA A 94 -19.02 17.73 1.76
CA ALA A 94 -17.79 17.09 2.19
C ALA A 94 -16.83 16.86 1.03
N ALA A 95 -17.34 16.38 -0.11
CA ALA A 95 -16.55 16.20 -1.32
C ALA A 95 -15.86 17.51 -1.72
N CYS A 96 -16.61 18.62 -1.81
CA CYS A 96 -16.05 19.91 -2.23
C CYS A 96 -15.06 20.50 -1.22
N ARG A 97 -15.22 20.27 0.09
CA ARG A 97 -14.20 20.66 1.08
C ARG A 97 -12.86 19.99 0.80
N ASP A 98 -12.87 18.71 0.43
CA ASP A 98 -11.64 17.97 0.13
C ASP A 98 -10.94 18.51 -1.11
N ILE A 99 -11.69 18.79 -2.19
CA ILE A 99 -11.12 19.33 -3.43
C ILE A 99 -10.57 20.74 -3.25
N VAL A 100 -11.26 21.60 -2.50
CA VAL A 100 -10.75 22.93 -2.16
C VAL A 100 -9.43 22.81 -1.39
N ARG A 101 -9.38 21.92 -0.39
CA ARG A 101 -8.15 21.69 0.38
C ARG A 101 -7.02 21.12 -0.48
N ALA A 102 -7.30 20.15 -1.33
CA ALA A 102 -6.32 19.52 -2.21
C ALA A 102 -5.70 20.53 -3.20
N ASN A 103 -6.52 21.39 -3.81
CA ASN A 103 -6.04 22.47 -4.68
C ASN A 103 -5.16 23.47 -3.90
N ALA A 104 -5.53 23.82 -2.67
CA ALA A 104 -4.73 24.69 -1.82
C ALA A 104 -3.36 24.07 -1.43
N LEU A 105 -3.30 22.75 -1.26
CA LEU A 105 -2.03 22.04 -1.03
C LEU A 105 -1.14 22.06 -2.27
N LEU A 106 -1.71 21.79 -3.45
CA LEU A 106 -0.97 21.87 -4.73
C LEU A 106 -0.39 23.27 -4.99
N ALA A 107 -1.14 24.33 -4.68
CA ALA A 107 -0.68 25.70 -4.86
C ALA A 107 0.52 26.07 -3.96
N LYS A 108 0.66 25.40 -2.80
CA LYS A 108 1.79 25.60 -1.88
C LYS A 108 3.05 24.85 -2.31
N THR A 109 2.92 23.80 -3.11
CA THR A 109 4.04 23.03 -3.64
C THR A 109 4.59 23.65 -4.92
N ALA A 110 5.62 24.49 -4.79
CA ALA A 110 6.30 25.15 -5.92
C ALA A 110 6.99 24.19 -6.91
N LYS A 111 7.20 22.92 -6.51
CA LYS A 111 7.82 21.86 -7.32
C LYS A 111 7.16 20.51 -7.03
N ALA A 112 5.87 20.39 -7.34
CA ALA A 112 5.26 19.07 -7.44
C ALA A 112 5.90 18.31 -8.61
N PRO A 113 6.32 17.03 -8.43
CA PRO A 113 6.89 16.23 -9.51
C PRO A 113 5.94 16.18 -10.73
N VAL A 114 6.50 15.95 -11.93
CA VAL A 114 5.73 15.89 -13.20
C VAL A 114 4.59 14.85 -13.14
N THR A 115 4.76 13.81 -12.32
CA THR A 115 3.74 12.79 -12.01
C THR A 115 2.43 13.38 -11.46
N ASP A 116 2.46 14.61 -10.95
CA ASP A 116 1.31 15.28 -10.36
C ASP A 116 0.51 16.13 -11.35
N GLU A 117 0.90 16.17 -12.65
CA GLU A 117 0.14 16.90 -13.67
C GLU A 117 -1.26 16.33 -13.87
N LEU A 118 -1.40 15.00 -13.90
CA LEU A 118 -2.71 14.37 -13.99
C LEU A 118 -3.58 14.71 -12.78
N LEU A 119 -3.00 14.64 -11.57
CA LEU A 119 -3.69 14.99 -10.34
C LEU A 119 -4.11 16.47 -10.34
N ARG A 120 -3.25 17.37 -10.83
CA ARG A 120 -3.56 18.80 -10.96
C ARG A 120 -4.73 19.05 -11.91
N GLN A 121 -4.77 18.35 -13.04
CA GLN A 121 -5.89 18.45 -14.00
C GLN A 121 -7.19 17.92 -13.40
N ASP A 122 -7.14 16.76 -12.74
CA ASP A 122 -8.31 16.15 -12.09
C ASP A 122 -8.88 17.08 -11.00
N LEU A 123 -8.01 17.61 -10.13
CA LEU A 123 -8.39 18.55 -9.09
C LEU A 123 -8.98 19.86 -9.62
N LYS A 124 -8.50 20.34 -10.77
CA LYS A 124 -9.07 21.53 -11.44
C LYS A 124 -10.47 21.24 -11.97
N LEU A 125 -10.68 20.09 -12.61
CA LEU A 125 -11.98 19.67 -13.13
C LEU A 125 -12.99 19.49 -12.00
N ARG A 126 -12.60 18.82 -10.92
CA ARG A 126 -13.46 18.63 -9.74
C ARG A 126 -13.71 19.94 -9.00
N LEU A 127 -12.77 20.88 -9.00
CA LEU A 127 -13.02 22.20 -8.39
C LEU A 127 -14.11 22.97 -9.15
N ALA A 128 -14.14 22.85 -10.48
CA ALA A 128 -15.15 23.50 -11.30
C ALA A 128 -16.58 23.02 -10.96
N SER A 129 -16.77 21.74 -10.59
CA SER A 129 -18.07 21.23 -10.15
C SER A 129 -18.48 21.69 -8.74
N CYS A 130 -17.54 22.20 -7.96
CA CYS A 130 -17.76 22.73 -6.62
C CYS A 130 -18.05 24.23 -6.58
N LEU A 131 -17.80 24.93 -7.67
CA LEU A 131 -18.12 26.35 -7.79
C LEU A 131 -19.56 26.51 -8.29
N PRO A 132 -20.27 27.55 -7.83
CA PRO A 132 -21.52 27.93 -8.49
C PRO A 132 -21.21 28.17 -9.98
N PRO A 133 -22.14 27.85 -10.90
CA PRO A 133 -21.95 28.17 -12.30
C PRO A 133 -21.64 29.66 -12.39
N ALA A 134 -20.49 29.99 -13.00
CA ALA A 134 -20.18 31.37 -13.33
C ALA A 134 -21.40 31.92 -14.06
N ALA A 135 -21.91 33.08 -13.64
CA ALA A 135 -23.13 33.66 -14.20
C ALA A 135 -23.00 33.63 -15.72
N ALA A 136 -23.75 32.73 -16.37
CA ALA A 136 -23.68 32.60 -17.81
C ALA A 136 -24.16 33.93 -18.39
N PRO A 137 -23.51 34.46 -19.44
CA PRO A 137 -24.06 35.60 -20.15
C PRO A 137 -25.49 35.23 -20.56
N GLN A 138 -26.46 35.99 -20.07
CA GLN A 138 -27.85 35.79 -20.46
C GLN A 138 -27.96 36.09 -21.95
N PRO A 139 -28.62 35.22 -22.75
CA PRO A 139 -28.92 35.55 -24.13
C PRO A 139 -29.70 36.88 -24.16
N PRO A 140 -29.47 37.76 -25.16
CA PRO A 140 -30.15 39.03 -25.22
C PRO A 140 -31.68 38.83 -25.19
N ALA A 141 -32.36 39.62 -24.36
CA ALA A 141 -33.81 39.63 -24.31
C ALA A 141 -34.33 40.15 -25.65
N ASN A 142 -35.04 39.28 -26.40
CA ASN A 142 -35.78 39.72 -27.58
C ASN A 142 -37.05 40.44 -27.11
N HIS A 143 -37.16 41.73 -27.42
CA HIS A 143 -38.39 42.51 -27.37
C HIS A 143 -38.94 42.69 -28.78
#